data_AF-A0A7J4UM79-F1
#
_entry.id   AF-A0A7J4UM79-F1
#
_cell.length_a   1.000
_cell.length_b   1.000
_cell.length_c   1.000
_cell.angle_alpha   90.00
_cell.angle_beta   90.00
_cell.angle_gamma   90.00
#
_symmetry.space_group_name_H-M   'P 1'
#
loop_
_entity.id
_entity.type
_entity.pdbx_description
1 polymer ?
#
loop_
_entity_poly.entity_id
_entity_poly.type
_entity_poly.pdbx_seq_one_letter_code
_entity_poly.pdbx_strand_id
1 'polypeptide(L)'
;MKSFKTFITEGGRSRGESLEHSIVTAINGKEEKQKKISLGAGKKIVKAAKLSGTGEVVGDGGFEVTSEWKDNWPGKVPSSTKTPKTDIIIGKKRISLKAGGKVQLMSGGKNESEATFRSAIQRTTSLDMGDIMEKIEKSILELSPAKLAAGQIEAEKKKGKDKVLMKATRNHTKLQKMLRDEFANNEQFAFQFAKEAMVGQAKFGKKSLASCTHILSASFEGDDVHLIPITNKAYITKIANSVRVVVRFKSASQKKTIKGVKTKTGKYRYWSVVSLIADKIVEEFELAGDYLTEGIITNIIKKIKDWVANLWTNKILPWLKETANNIIGFLGLTPDVKFNNEINWKP
;
A
#
# COMPACT_ATOMS: atom_id res chain seq x y z
N MET A 1 -20.76 19.54 -35.61
CA MET A 1 -20.57 19.00 -34.24
C MET A 1 -19.14 18.52 -34.09
N LYS A 2 -18.29 19.27 -33.36
CA LYS A 2 -16.89 18.92 -33.11
C LYS A 2 -16.80 18.20 -31.76
N SER A 3 -16.48 16.91 -31.77
CA SER A 3 -16.32 16.09 -30.57
C SER A 3 -15.10 16.55 -29.76
N PHE A 4 -15.30 16.82 -28.48
CA PHE A 4 -14.25 17.16 -27.52
C PHE A 4 -13.25 16.02 -27.37
N LYS A 5 -12.05 16.18 -27.95
CA LYS A 5 -10.84 15.45 -27.54
C LYS A 5 -10.29 16.14 -26.30
N THR A 6 -10.56 15.60 -25.13
CA THR A 6 -9.97 16.09 -23.87
C THR A 6 -8.48 15.71 -23.84
N PHE A 7 -7.63 16.60 -24.36
CA PHE A 7 -6.19 16.55 -24.13
C PHE A 7 -5.92 17.00 -22.69
N ILE A 8 -5.89 16.08 -21.73
CA ILE A 8 -5.20 16.34 -20.46
C ILE A 8 -3.73 16.03 -20.68
N THR A 9 -2.97 17.07 -21.02
CA THR A 9 -1.50 17.04 -21.00
C THR A 9 -1.01 18.17 -20.10
N GLU A 10 -1.14 18.01 -18.78
CA GLU A 10 -0.38 18.80 -17.81
C GLU A 10 0.08 17.93 -16.64
N GLY A 11 1.23 17.30 -16.83
CA GLY A 11 1.83 16.31 -15.95
C GLY A 11 2.20 15.10 -16.79
N GLY A 12 3.48 14.95 -17.17
CA GLY A 12 3.89 13.83 -18.01
C GLY A 12 3.48 12.50 -17.37
N ARG A 13 2.79 11.64 -18.14
CA ARG A 13 2.35 10.30 -17.71
C ARG A 13 3.48 9.55 -17.03
N SER A 14 3.13 8.80 -15.99
CA SER A 14 4.08 7.90 -15.34
C SER A 14 4.58 6.84 -16.34
N ARG A 15 5.72 6.19 -16.05
CA ARG A 15 6.22 5.12 -16.91
C ARG A 15 5.25 3.93 -16.94
N GLY A 16 4.54 3.67 -15.84
CA GLY A 16 3.49 2.64 -15.74
C GLY A 16 2.30 2.96 -16.64
N GLU A 17 1.72 4.17 -16.51
CA GLU A 17 0.63 4.64 -17.38
C GLU A 17 1.02 4.59 -18.86
N SER A 18 2.26 4.94 -19.17
CA SER A 18 2.78 4.84 -20.54
C SER A 18 2.83 3.38 -21.03
N LEU A 19 3.14 2.42 -20.16
CA LEU A 19 3.10 1.00 -20.50
C LEU A 19 1.66 0.51 -20.70
N GLU A 20 0.70 0.96 -19.89
CA GLU A 20 -0.72 0.62 -20.04
C GLU A 20 -1.23 1.01 -21.43
N HIS A 21 -0.95 2.25 -21.85
CA HIS A 21 -1.29 2.72 -23.19
C HIS A 21 -0.57 1.94 -24.30
N SER A 22 0.69 1.56 -24.11
CA SER A 22 1.43 0.74 -25.09
C SER A 22 0.78 -0.64 -25.25
N ILE A 23 0.38 -1.29 -24.16
CA ILE A 23 -0.33 -2.59 -24.19
C ILE A 23 -1.69 -2.44 -24.89
N VAL A 24 -2.48 -1.42 -24.53
CA VAL A 24 -3.82 -1.19 -25.09
C VAL A 24 -3.78 -0.88 -26.59
N THR A 25 -2.86 -0.02 -27.02
CA THR A 25 -2.70 0.31 -28.44
C THR A 25 -2.18 -0.89 -29.24
N ALA A 26 -1.30 -1.70 -28.65
CA ALA A 26 -0.81 -2.94 -29.25
C ALA A 26 -1.91 -3.99 -29.46
N ILE A 27 -2.73 -4.27 -28.43
CA ILE A 27 -3.82 -5.26 -28.55
C ILE A 27 -4.90 -4.79 -29.55
N ASN A 28 -5.10 -3.48 -29.68
CA ASN A 28 -6.02 -2.89 -30.65
C ASN A 28 -5.41 -2.74 -32.07
N GLY A 29 -4.21 -3.29 -32.32
CA GLY A 29 -3.61 -3.40 -33.64
C GLY A 29 -2.83 -2.17 -34.14
N LYS A 30 -2.67 -1.13 -33.31
CA LYS A 30 -1.98 0.13 -33.69
C LYS A 30 -1.08 0.61 -32.55
N GLU A 31 -0.06 -0.17 -32.22
CA GLU A 31 0.86 0.22 -31.14
C GLU A 31 1.49 1.60 -31.42
N GLU A 32 1.29 2.52 -30.49
CA GLU A 32 1.82 3.88 -30.57
C GLU A 32 3.06 4.03 -29.68
N LYS A 33 4.02 4.83 -30.11
CA LYS A 33 5.20 5.16 -29.29
C LYS A 33 4.76 5.92 -28.05
N GLN A 34 5.00 5.36 -26.86
CA GLN A 34 4.72 5.99 -25.58
C GLN A 34 5.99 6.57 -24.95
N LYS A 35 5.84 7.60 -24.12
CA LYS A 35 6.99 8.23 -23.45
C LYS A 35 7.66 7.23 -22.50
N LYS A 36 8.98 7.08 -22.56
CA LYS A 36 9.78 6.18 -21.70
C LYS A 36 9.48 4.68 -21.86
N ILE A 37 8.77 4.29 -22.91
CA ILE A 37 8.50 2.89 -23.28
C ILE A 37 9.00 2.66 -24.71
N SER A 38 9.73 1.56 -24.91
CA SER A 38 10.22 1.16 -26.23
C SER A 38 9.05 0.71 -27.11
N LEU A 39 9.07 1.10 -28.39
CA LEU A 39 8.10 0.58 -29.37
C LEU A 39 8.26 -0.94 -29.47
N GLY A 40 7.16 -1.69 -29.43
CA GLY A 40 7.16 -3.15 -29.45
C GLY A 40 7.02 -3.79 -28.06
N ALA A 41 7.26 -3.05 -26.97
CA ALA A 41 7.09 -3.57 -25.62
C ALA A 41 5.65 -4.02 -25.35
N GLY A 42 4.66 -3.24 -25.80
CA GLY A 42 3.24 -3.60 -25.68
C GLY A 42 2.92 -4.89 -26.43
N LYS A 43 3.42 -5.04 -27.66
CA LYS A 43 3.25 -6.27 -28.46
C LYS A 43 3.89 -7.49 -27.81
N LYS A 44 5.11 -7.35 -27.26
CA LYS A 44 5.77 -8.42 -26.52
C LYS A 44 4.91 -8.88 -25.33
N ILE A 45 4.41 -7.93 -24.54
CA ILE A 45 3.53 -8.22 -23.40
C ILE A 45 2.25 -8.90 -23.84
N VAL A 46 1.56 -8.38 -24.86
CA VAL A 46 0.33 -8.97 -25.40
C VAL A 46 0.55 -10.41 -25.83
N LYS A 47 1.65 -10.68 -26.55
CA LYS A 47 2.01 -12.03 -27.01
C LYS A 47 2.36 -12.96 -25.86
N ALA A 48 3.25 -12.54 -24.95
CA ALA A 48 3.71 -13.36 -23.83
C ALA A 48 2.57 -13.68 -22.85
N ALA A 49 1.72 -12.70 -22.52
CA ALA A 49 0.56 -12.88 -21.64
C ALA A 49 -0.65 -13.54 -22.32
N LYS A 50 -0.54 -13.91 -23.61
CA LYS A 50 -1.62 -14.52 -24.41
C LYS A 50 -2.93 -13.73 -24.28
N LEU A 51 -2.83 -12.41 -24.46
CA LEU A 51 -3.96 -11.49 -24.37
C LEU A 51 -4.71 -11.44 -25.71
N SER A 52 -6.04 -11.37 -25.67
CA SER A 52 -6.91 -11.38 -26.84
C SER A 52 -8.19 -10.56 -26.60
N GLY A 53 -8.75 -9.99 -27.66
CA GLY A 53 -9.93 -9.12 -27.61
C GLY A 53 -9.56 -7.63 -27.67
N THR A 54 -10.52 -6.76 -27.38
CA THR A 54 -10.30 -5.30 -27.36
C THR A 54 -9.79 -4.85 -26.01
N GLY A 55 -8.86 -3.88 -26.01
CA GLY A 55 -8.29 -3.28 -24.80
C GLY A 55 -8.71 -1.83 -24.56
N GLU A 56 -8.84 -1.44 -23.30
CA GLU A 56 -9.00 -0.04 -22.88
C GLU A 56 -8.29 0.22 -21.55
N VAL A 57 -7.79 1.45 -21.36
CA VAL A 57 -7.25 1.91 -20.08
C VAL A 57 -8.41 2.35 -19.20
N VAL A 58 -8.44 1.90 -17.95
CA VAL A 58 -9.43 2.34 -16.98
C VAL A 58 -9.00 3.72 -16.45
N GLY A 59 -9.79 4.75 -16.72
CA GLY A 59 -9.50 6.13 -16.33
C GLY A 59 -9.41 6.34 -14.81
N ASP A 60 -8.96 7.54 -14.44
CA ASP A 60 -8.69 7.93 -13.05
C ASP A 60 -9.96 8.36 -12.29
N GLY A 61 -10.66 7.37 -11.75
CA GLY A 61 -11.62 7.57 -10.66
C GLY A 61 -13.10 7.66 -11.08
N GLY A 62 -13.93 8.01 -10.11
CA GLY A 62 -15.40 8.08 -10.27
C GLY A 62 -16.16 6.80 -9.94
N PHE A 63 -15.46 5.70 -9.65
CA PHE A 63 -16.10 4.46 -9.22
C PHE A 63 -16.68 4.57 -7.81
N GLU A 64 -17.89 4.06 -7.63
CA GLU A 64 -18.47 3.92 -6.30
C GLU A 64 -17.77 2.81 -5.52
N VAL A 65 -17.52 3.08 -4.24
CA VAL A 65 -17.07 2.08 -3.27
C VAL A 65 -18.28 1.42 -2.61
N THR A 66 -18.10 0.21 -2.07
CA THR A 66 -19.15 -0.53 -1.37
C THR A 66 -19.59 0.19 -0.09
N SER A 67 -20.79 -0.12 0.40
CA SER A 67 -21.29 0.43 1.68
C SER A 67 -20.35 0.11 2.84
N GLU A 68 -19.87 -1.14 2.93
CA GLU A 68 -18.86 -1.59 3.92
C GLU A 68 -17.62 -0.68 3.93
N TRP A 69 -17.14 -0.27 2.75
CA TRP A 69 -16.03 0.67 2.67
C TRP A 69 -16.43 2.08 3.09
N LYS A 70 -17.61 2.58 2.66
CA LYS A 70 -18.10 3.94 2.98
C LYS A 70 -18.18 4.19 4.49
N ASP A 71 -18.48 3.17 5.29
CA ASP A 71 -18.62 3.27 6.75
C ASP A 71 -17.34 3.74 7.47
N ASN A 72 -16.18 3.63 6.81
CA ASN A 72 -14.90 4.13 7.35
C ASN A 72 -14.70 5.63 7.08
N TRP A 73 -15.68 6.33 6.51
CA TRP A 73 -15.67 7.77 6.30
C TRP A 73 -16.85 8.43 7.01
N PRO A 74 -16.62 9.41 7.90
CA PRO A 74 -17.70 10.16 8.57
C PRO A 74 -18.43 11.13 7.62
N GLY A 75 -18.21 11.03 6.31
CA GLY A 75 -18.75 11.94 5.31
C GLY A 75 -18.42 11.45 3.90
N LYS A 76 -18.44 12.37 2.92
CA LYS A 76 -18.21 12.01 1.52
C LYS A 76 -16.83 11.36 1.31
N VAL A 77 -16.83 10.17 0.71
CA VAL A 77 -15.61 9.48 0.29
C VAL A 77 -14.86 10.32 -0.75
N PRO A 78 -13.59 10.69 -0.51
CA PRO A 78 -12.81 11.51 -1.45
C PRO A 78 -12.61 10.83 -2.80
N SER A 79 -12.55 11.61 -3.88
CA SER A 79 -12.31 11.08 -5.24
C SER A 79 -11.00 10.29 -5.36
N SER A 80 -9.97 10.66 -4.59
CA SER A 80 -8.69 9.92 -4.53
C SER A 80 -8.84 8.49 -3.99
N THR A 81 -9.90 8.22 -3.23
CA THR A 81 -10.23 6.86 -2.76
C THR A 81 -11.02 6.09 -3.82
N LYS A 82 -11.58 6.75 -4.84
CA LYS A 82 -12.37 6.11 -5.90
C LYS A 82 -11.52 5.64 -7.10
N THR A 83 -10.19 5.69 -6.98
CA THR A 83 -9.26 5.20 -8.00
C THR A 83 -9.30 3.68 -8.10
N PRO A 84 -9.55 3.11 -9.29
CA PRO A 84 -9.70 1.67 -9.47
C PRO A 84 -8.38 0.91 -9.20
N LYS A 85 -8.51 -0.40 -8.92
CA LYS A 85 -7.37 -1.34 -8.92
C LYS A 85 -7.11 -1.94 -10.29
N THR A 86 -8.12 -1.95 -11.15
CA THR A 86 -7.97 -2.27 -12.57
C THR A 86 -7.33 -1.08 -13.28
N ASP A 87 -6.22 -1.34 -13.95
CA ASP A 87 -5.52 -0.35 -14.78
C ASP A 87 -5.95 -0.51 -16.25
N ILE A 88 -6.16 -1.75 -16.70
CA ILE A 88 -6.51 -2.08 -18.10
C ILE A 88 -7.62 -3.14 -18.13
N ILE A 89 -8.56 -3.01 -19.07
CA ILE A 89 -9.51 -4.08 -19.41
C ILE A 89 -9.15 -4.63 -20.78
N ILE A 90 -8.98 -5.94 -20.91
CA ILE A 90 -8.76 -6.63 -22.19
C ILE A 90 -9.73 -7.80 -22.31
N GLY A 91 -10.67 -7.71 -23.24
CA GLY A 91 -11.79 -8.64 -23.32
C GLY A 91 -12.55 -8.72 -21.98
N LYS A 92 -12.58 -9.90 -21.36
CA LYS A 92 -13.21 -10.11 -20.03
C LYS A 92 -12.23 -9.90 -18.86
N LYS A 93 -10.94 -9.72 -19.12
CA LYS A 93 -9.90 -9.61 -18.09
C LYS A 93 -9.80 -8.17 -17.61
N ARG A 94 -10.06 -7.97 -16.32
CA ARG A 94 -9.73 -6.73 -15.58
C ARG A 94 -8.35 -6.88 -14.98
N ILE A 95 -7.37 -6.13 -15.46
CA ILE A 95 -5.95 -6.32 -15.20
C ILE A 95 -5.42 -5.18 -14.32
N SER A 96 -4.72 -5.51 -13.23
CA SER A 96 -3.84 -4.56 -12.56
C SER A 96 -2.41 -4.74 -13.05
N LEU A 97 -1.81 -3.70 -13.60
CA LEU A 97 -0.45 -3.70 -14.13
C LEU A 97 0.56 -3.37 -13.03
N LYS A 98 1.47 -4.30 -12.77
CA LYS A 98 2.61 -4.13 -11.86
C LYS A 98 3.89 -4.13 -12.68
N ALA A 99 4.29 -2.94 -13.14
CA ALA A 99 5.45 -2.76 -14.01
C ALA A 99 6.73 -2.37 -13.23
N GLY A 100 7.85 -2.99 -13.58
CA GLY A 100 9.17 -2.68 -13.01
C GLY A 100 9.53 -3.46 -11.74
N GLY A 101 10.69 -3.13 -11.15
CA GLY A 101 11.29 -3.93 -10.06
C GLY A 101 10.69 -3.73 -8.67
N LYS A 102 10.31 -2.50 -8.29
CA LYS A 102 9.68 -2.20 -6.98
C LYS A 102 8.28 -1.68 -7.18
N VAL A 103 7.31 -2.38 -6.59
CA VAL A 103 5.89 -2.11 -6.77
C VAL A 103 5.26 -1.69 -5.46
N GLN A 104 4.57 -0.54 -5.46
CA GLN A 104 3.76 -0.12 -4.32
C GLN A 104 2.33 -0.64 -4.50
N LEU A 105 1.92 -1.59 -3.66
CA LEU A 105 0.57 -2.20 -3.72
C LEU A 105 -0.50 -1.27 -3.13
N MET A 106 -0.15 -0.54 -2.07
CA MET A 106 -0.97 0.54 -1.54
C MET A 106 -0.14 1.64 -0.89
N SER A 107 -0.78 2.80 -0.73
CA SER A 107 -0.34 3.91 0.13
C SER A 107 -1.59 4.56 0.72
N GLY A 108 -2.30 3.82 1.57
CA GLY A 108 -3.58 4.25 2.13
C GLY A 108 -3.39 5.30 3.21
N GLY A 109 -4.20 6.36 3.20
CA GLY A 109 -4.36 7.26 4.35
C GLY A 109 -5.08 6.56 5.51
N LYS A 110 -5.41 7.28 6.58
CA LYS A 110 -6.12 6.74 7.77
C LYS A 110 -7.30 5.83 7.38
N ASN A 111 -8.32 6.39 6.75
CA ASN A 111 -9.58 5.68 6.48
C ASN A 111 -9.40 4.54 5.47
N GLU A 112 -8.53 4.69 4.46
CA GLU A 112 -8.25 3.60 3.52
C GLU A 112 -7.47 2.45 4.18
N SER A 113 -6.57 2.77 5.10
CA SER A 113 -5.82 1.76 5.86
C SER A 113 -6.75 1.01 6.81
N GLU A 114 -7.64 1.71 7.48
CA GLU A 114 -8.68 1.14 8.36
C GLU A 114 -9.63 0.23 7.58
N ALA A 115 -10.17 0.72 6.45
CA ALA A 115 -11.07 -0.06 5.60
C ALA A 115 -10.39 -1.34 5.08
N THR A 116 -9.12 -1.25 4.65
CA THR A 116 -8.34 -2.42 4.20
C THR A 116 -8.09 -3.39 5.36
N PHE A 117 -7.72 -2.88 6.54
CA PHE A 117 -7.48 -3.66 7.74
C PHE A 117 -8.73 -4.43 8.20
N ARG A 118 -9.85 -3.73 8.36
CA ARG A 118 -11.15 -4.34 8.72
C ARG A 118 -11.60 -5.35 7.68
N SER A 119 -11.45 -5.02 6.39
CA SER A 119 -11.78 -5.94 5.30
C SER A 119 -10.98 -7.24 5.40
N ALA A 120 -9.69 -7.15 5.78
CA ALA A 120 -8.80 -8.30 5.94
C ALA A 120 -9.18 -9.16 7.15
N ILE A 121 -9.46 -8.52 8.28
CA ILE A 121 -9.89 -9.20 9.50
C ILE A 121 -11.18 -9.98 9.28
N GLN A 122 -12.22 -9.33 8.74
CA GLN A 122 -13.53 -9.95 8.50
C GLN A 122 -13.45 -11.17 7.58
N ARG A 123 -12.42 -11.25 6.74
CA ARG A 123 -12.19 -12.32 5.76
C ARG A 123 -11.17 -13.36 6.25
N THR A 124 -10.71 -13.22 7.48
CA THR A 124 -9.86 -14.21 8.16
C THR A 124 -10.77 -15.06 9.05
N THR A 125 -10.93 -16.34 8.73
CA THR A 125 -11.93 -17.25 9.33
C THR A 125 -11.60 -17.73 10.74
N SER A 126 -10.55 -17.19 11.38
CA SER A 126 -10.06 -17.67 12.67
C SER A 126 -9.39 -16.58 13.51
N LEU A 127 -9.76 -15.30 13.33
CA LEU A 127 -9.30 -14.27 14.25
C LEU A 127 -10.18 -14.32 15.50
N ASP A 128 -9.63 -14.92 16.55
CA ASP A 128 -9.81 -14.29 17.84
C ASP A 128 -9.31 -12.85 17.68
N MET A 129 -10.20 -11.87 17.83
CA MET A 129 -9.88 -10.44 17.81
C MET A 129 -9.11 -10.12 19.10
N GLY A 130 -7.99 -10.80 19.30
CA GLY A 130 -7.15 -10.60 20.46
C GLY A 130 -6.66 -9.16 20.50
N ASP A 131 -6.22 -8.73 21.68
CA ASP A 131 -5.76 -7.38 22.00
C ASP A 131 -4.88 -6.72 20.93
N ILE A 132 -4.09 -7.49 20.19
CA ILE A 132 -3.17 -6.98 19.16
C ILE A 132 -3.91 -6.37 17.96
N MET A 133 -5.01 -6.98 17.49
CA MET A 133 -5.76 -6.47 16.34
C MET A 133 -6.47 -5.17 16.70
N GLU A 134 -7.02 -5.07 17.90
CA GLU A 134 -7.57 -3.80 18.41
C GLU A 134 -6.49 -2.73 18.56
N LYS A 135 -5.31 -3.08 19.07
CA LYS A 135 -4.18 -2.15 19.20
C LYS A 135 -3.73 -1.63 17.83
N ILE A 136 -3.70 -2.49 16.81
CA ILE A 136 -3.41 -2.10 15.44
C ILE A 136 -4.48 -1.14 14.92
N GLU A 137 -5.75 -1.47 15.09
CA GLU A 137 -6.86 -0.61 14.66
C GLU A 137 -6.80 0.78 15.31
N LYS A 138 -6.64 0.82 16.64
CA LYS A 138 -6.48 2.07 17.40
C LYS A 138 -5.28 2.88 16.87
N SER A 139 -4.15 2.23 16.62
CA SER A 139 -2.98 2.89 16.03
C SER A 139 -3.21 3.38 14.59
N ILE A 140 -4.00 2.67 13.77
CA ILE A 140 -4.43 3.15 12.44
C ILE A 140 -5.29 4.40 12.57
N LEU A 141 -6.22 4.42 13.53
CA LEU A 141 -7.11 5.56 13.79
C LEU A 141 -6.35 6.81 14.26
N GLU A 142 -5.17 6.63 14.86
CA GLU A 142 -4.24 7.69 15.26
C GLU A 142 -3.31 8.19 14.12
N LEU A 143 -3.42 7.64 12.90
CA LEU A 143 -2.67 8.15 11.75
C LEU A 143 -3.01 9.63 11.51
N SER A 144 -1.97 10.46 11.39
CA SER A 144 -2.16 11.90 11.22
C SER A 144 -2.91 12.19 9.92
N PRO A 145 -4.04 12.93 9.98
CA PRO A 145 -4.72 13.41 8.79
C PRO A 145 -3.84 14.44 8.05
N ALA A 146 -4.36 14.98 6.95
CA ALA A 146 -3.67 16.03 6.22
C ALA A 146 -3.48 17.30 7.09
N LYS A 147 -2.23 17.67 7.36
CA LYS A 147 -1.82 18.89 8.07
C LYS A 147 -0.81 19.70 7.26
N LEU A 148 -0.53 20.93 7.69
CA LEU A 148 0.49 21.80 7.11
C LEU A 148 1.68 21.91 8.06
N ALA A 149 2.88 21.76 7.52
CA ALA A 149 4.15 22.02 8.18
C ALA A 149 4.79 23.30 7.62
N ALA A 150 5.55 24.00 8.47
CA ALA A 150 6.26 25.22 8.10
C ALA A 150 7.38 24.97 7.08
N GLY A 151 7.98 23.78 7.12
CA GLY A 151 9.05 23.37 6.22
C GLY A 151 8.94 21.89 5.82
N GLN A 152 10.03 21.35 5.29
CA GLN A 152 10.12 19.94 4.94
C GLN A 152 9.98 19.05 6.18
N ILE A 153 9.24 17.95 6.06
CA ILE A 153 8.86 17.11 7.20
C ILE A 153 10.07 16.52 7.94
N GLU A 154 11.11 16.08 7.23
CA GLU A 154 12.31 15.56 7.88
C GLU A 154 13.10 16.65 8.62
N ALA A 155 13.10 17.89 8.12
CA ALA A 155 13.69 19.03 8.83
C ALA A 155 12.88 19.38 10.08
N GLU A 156 11.55 19.40 9.99
CA GLU A 156 10.67 19.67 11.14
C GLU A 156 10.74 18.58 12.21
N LYS A 157 10.88 17.30 11.81
CA LYS A 157 11.12 16.18 12.74
C LYS A 157 12.42 16.35 13.51
N LYS A 158 13.52 16.70 12.82
CA LYS A 158 14.83 16.94 13.46
C LYS A 158 14.79 18.06 14.49
N LYS A 159 13.97 19.09 14.28
CA LYS A 159 13.78 20.18 15.25
C LYS A 159 13.06 19.72 16.52
N GLY A 160 12.23 18.67 16.46
CA GLY A 160 11.53 18.11 17.62
C GLY A 160 10.45 19.00 18.26
N LYS A 161 10.16 20.19 17.70
CA LYS A 161 9.24 21.17 18.30
C LYS A 161 7.76 20.87 18.07
N ASP A 162 7.43 20.21 16.97
CA ASP A 162 6.03 19.85 16.65
C ASP A 162 5.61 18.57 17.39
N LYS A 163 4.95 18.74 18.54
CA LYS A 163 4.46 17.63 19.37
C LYS A 163 3.52 16.69 18.63
N VAL A 164 2.72 17.20 17.69
CA VAL A 164 1.80 16.40 16.88
C VAL A 164 2.58 15.52 15.90
N LEU A 165 3.56 16.12 15.21
CA LEU A 165 4.42 15.40 14.29
C LEU A 165 5.24 14.31 15.01
N MET A 166 5.74 14.61 16.21
CA MET A 166 6.47 13.64 17.03
C MET A 166 5.57 12.52 17.56
N LYS A 167 4.33 12.82 18.00
CA LYS A 167 3.35 11.79 18.39
C LYS A 167 3.04 10.87 17.20
N ALA A 168 2.77 11.45 16.03
CA ALA A 168 2.52 10.68 14.82
C ALA A 168 3.72 9.82 14.41
N THR A 169 4.96 10.34 14.54
CA THR A 169 6.18 9.56 14.27
C THR A 169 6.30 8.35 15.20
N ARG A 170 6.02 8.51 16.50
CA ARG A 170 6.01 7.39 17.46
C ARG A 170 4.95 6.35 17.10
N ASN A 171 3.75 6.81 16.76
CA ASN A 171 2.68 5.92 16.31
C ASN A 171 3.05 5.18 15.01
N HIS A 172 3.77 5.82 14.07
CA HIS A 172 4.26 5.14 12.86
C HIS A 172 5.17 3.97 13.19
N THR A 173 6.15 4.16 14.08
CA THR A 173 7.05 3.09 14.51
C THR A 173 6.29 1.95 15.16
N LYS A 174 5.38 2.25 16.10
CA LYS A 174 4.55 1.25 16.78
C LYS A 174 3.68 0.47 15.81
N LEU A 175 2.90 1.17 14.98
CA LEU A 175 1.98 0.56 14.01
C LEU A 175 2.74 -0.28 12.98
N GLN A 176 3.85 0.25 12.43
CA GLN A 176 4.66 -0.47 11.45
C GLN A 176 5.18 -1.78 12.04
N LYS A 177 5.60 -1.75 13.30
CA LYS A 177 6.08 -2.94 13.99
C LYS A 177 4.96 -3.97 14.16
N MET A 178 3.84 -3.58 14.76
CA MET A 178 2.71 -4.50 14.98
C MET A 178 2.20 -5.10 13.66
N LEU A 179 2.08 -4.29 12.59
CA LEU A 179 1.68 -4.81 11.28
C LEU A 179 2.71 -5.78 10.68
N ARG A 180 4.01 -5.55 10.87
CA ARG A 180 5.04 -6.49 10.39
C ARG A 180 5.00 -7.79 11.17
N ASP A 181 4.80 -7.72 12.48
CA ASP A 181 4.68 -8.88 13.34
C ASP A 181 3.44 -9.70 12.93
N GLU A 182 2.30 -9.07 12.65
CA GLU A 182 1.10 -9.76 12.14
C GLU A 182 1.29 -10.32 10.73
N PHE A 183 1.94 -9.60 9.81
CA PHE A 183 2.23 -10.12 8.49
C PHE A 183 3.12 -11.37 8.52
N ALA A 184 4.00 -11.48 9.53
CA ALA A 184 4.91 -12.61 9.68
C ALA A 184 4.28 -13.82 10.39
N ASN A 185 3.37 -13.57 11.34
CA ASN A 185 2.83 -14.60 12.22
C ASN A 185 1.40 -15.04 11.85
N ASN A 186 0.69 -14.24 11.06
CA ASN A 186 -0.68 -14.49 10.66
C ASN A 186 -0.82 -14.48 9.13
N GLU A 187 -0.57 -15.64 8.53
CA GLU A 187 -0.58 -15.81 7.07
C GLU A 187 -1.94 -15.45 6.45
N GLN A 188 -3.05 -15.81 7.11
CA GLN A 188 -4.38 -15.49 6.59
C GLN A 188 -4.64 -13.98 6.59
N PHE A 189 -4.27 -13.28 7.67
CA PHE A 189 -4.36 -11.82 7.72
C PHE A 189 -3.48 -11.17 6.65
N ALA A 190 -2.21 -11.58 6.54
CA ALA A 190 -1.26 -11.07 5.54
C ALA A 190 -1.80 -11.25 4.12
N PHE A 191 -2.33 -12.45 3.83
CA PHE A 191 -2.95 -12.80 2.56
C PHE A 191 -4.15 -11.90 2.26
N GLN A 192 -5.11 -11.78 3.18
CA GLN A 192 -6.33 -11.00 2.95
C GLN A 192 -6.03 -9.51 2.81
N PHE A 193 -5.11 -8.99 3.62
CA PHE A 193 -4.71 -7.59 3.56
C PHE A 193 -4.01 -7.28 2.23
N ALA A 194 -3.01 -8.08 1.83
CA ALA A 194 -2.31 -7.90 0.57
C ALA A 194 -3.25 -8.06 -0.63
N LYS A 195 -4.14 -9.07 -0.59
CA LYS A 195 -5.15 -9.30 -1.62
C LYS A 195 -6.07 -8.10 -1.79
N GLU A 196 -6.62 -7.56 -0.70
CA GLU A 196 -7.51 -6.40 -0.80
C GLU A 196 -6.77 -5.16 -1.30
N ALA A 197 -5.54 -4.93 -0.81
CA ALA A 197 -4.69 -3.85 -1.28
C ALA A 197 -4.41 -3.92 -2.80
N MET A 198 -4.27 -5.12 -3.35
CA MET A 198 -3.99 -5.34 -4.77
C MET A 198 -5.24 -5.36 -5.65
N VAL A 199 -6.34 -5.94 -5.16
CA VAL A 199 -7.48 -6.34 -5.99
C VAL A 199 -8.71 -5.44 -5.81
N GLY A 200 -8.98 -4.99 -4.58
CA GLY A 200 -10.08 -4.07 -4.28
C GLY A 200 -11.47 -4.69 -4.37
N GLN A 201 -11.62 -6.00 -4.09
CA GLN A 201 -12.94 -6.65 -4.16
C GLN A 201 -13.86 -6.23 -3.02
N ALA A 202 -13.33 -6.02 -1.80
CA ALA A 202 -14.11 -5.44 -0.72
C ALA A 202 -14.42 -3.98 -1.01
N LYS A 203 -13.45 -3.23 -1.54
CA LYS A 203 -13.57 -1.81 -1.88
C LYS A 203 -14.62 -1.50 -2.94
N PHE A 204 -14.58 -2.21 -4.06
CA PHE A 204 -15.39 -1.87 -5.23
C PHE A 204 -16.48 -2.89 -5.54
N GLY A 205 -16.44 -4.07 -4.91
CA GLY A 205 -17.31 -5.19 -5.22
C GLY A 205 -16.77 -6.06 -6.37
N LYS A 206 -16.97 -7.38 -6.27
CA LYS A 206 -16.38 -8.39 -7.19
C LYS A 206 -16.73 -8.20 -8.66
N LYS A 207 -17.89 -7.62 -8.95
CA LYS A 207 -18.39 -7.39 -10.32
C LYS A 207 -18.00 -6.01 -10.87
N SER A 208 -17.48 -5.12 -10.04
CA SER A 208 -17.10 -3.76 -10.47
C SER A 208 -15.88 -3.81 -11.38
N LEU A 209 -15.90 -2.94 -12.41
CA LEU A 209 -14.77 -2.72 -13.31
C LEU A 209 -13.55 -2.18 -12.56
N ALA A 210 -13.75 -1.53 -11.40
CA ALA A 210 -12.67 -1.04 -10.55
C ALA A 210 -11.95 -2.12 -9.73
N SER A 211 -12.51 -3.33 -9.63
CA SER A 211 -11.83 -4.47 -9.02
C SER A 211 -11.16 -5.32 -10.10
N CYS A 212 -9.90 -5.71 -9.88
CA CYS A 212 -9.19 -6.51 -10.88
C CYS A 212 -9.52 -8.01 -10.75
N THR A 213 -9.21 -8.76 -11.80
CA THR A 213 -9.35 -10.23 -11.90
C THR A 213 -8.02 -10.90 -12.18
N HIS A 214 -7.06 -10.13 -12.70
CA HIS A 214 -5.73 -10.59 -13.02
C HIS A 214 -4.72 -9.53 -12.59
N ILE A 215 -3.54 -9.99 -12.21
CA ILE A 215 -2.36 -9.17 -11.97
C ILE A 215 -1.42 -9.45 -13.14
N LEU A 216 -1.01 -8.40 -13.85
CA LEU A 216 -0.01 -8.47 -14.89
C LEU A 216 1.31 -7.91 -14.34
N SER A 217 2.24 -8.80 -14.03
CA SER A 217 3.61 -8.44 -13.67
C SER A 217 4.43 -8.33 -14.95
N ALA A 218 5.03 -7.17 -15.23
CA ALA A 218 5.77 -6.97 -16.47
C ALA A 218 7.05 -6.13 -16.27
N SER A 219 8.13 -6.43 -17.02
CA SER A 219 9.18 -5.44 -17.25
C SER A 219 8.68 -4.34 -18.19
N PHE A 220 9.34 -3.17 -18.19
CA PHE A 220 8.93 -2.07 -19.06
C PHE A 220 9.25 -2.33 -20.54
N GLU A 221 10.13 -3.29 -20.78
CA GLU A 221 10.65 -3.73 -22.08
C GLU A 221 9.82 -4.90 -22.65
N GLY A 222 9.01 -5.55 -21.80
CA GLY A 222 8.14 -6.67 -22.16
C GLY A 222 8.83 -8.03 -22.21
N ASP A 223 10.01 -8.15 -21.63
CA ASP A 223 10.84 -9.37 -21.66
C ASP A 223 10.54 -10.34 -20.51
N ASP A 224 9.92 -9.86 -19.43
CA ASP A 224 9.52 -10.66 -18.26
C ASP A 224 8.05 -10.32 -18.00
N VAL A 225 7.14 -11.27 -18.27
CA VAL A 225 5.69 -11.03 -18.36
C VAL A 225 4.94 -12.21 -17.76
N HIS A 226 4.16 -11.94 -16.71
CA HIS A 226 3.33 -12.93 -16.03
C HIS A 226 1.92 -12.38 -15.83
N LEU A 227 0.94 -13.06 -16.43
CA LEU A 227 -0.48 -12.78 -16.23
C LEU A 227 -1.08 -13.80 -15.28
N ILE A 228 -1.45 -13.34 -14.08
CA ILE A 228 -1.78 -14.23 -12.97
C ILE A 228 -3.21 -13.95 -12.51
N PRO A 229 -4.11 -14.95 -12.50
CA PRO A 229 -5.47 -14.75 -12.01
C PRO A 229 -5.46 -14.55 -10.49
N ILE A 230 -6.37 -13.73 -9.97
CA ILE A 230 -6.50 -13.47 -8.51
C ILE A 230 -6.95 -14.69 -7.70
N THR A 231 -7.31 -15.79 -8.38
CA THR A 231 -7.62 -17.09 -7.77
C THR A 231 -6.36 -17.87 -7.42
N ASN A 232 -5.20 -17.50 -7.97
CA ASN A 232 -3.91 -18.09 -7.59
C ASN A 232 -3.51 -17.63 -6.18
N LYS A 233 -3.90 -18.43 -5.18
CA LYS A 233 -3.61 -18.15 -3.76
C LYS A 233 -2.11 -18.11 -3.48
N ALA A 234 -1.35 -19.06 -4.02
CA ALA A 234 0.07 -19.18 -3.76
C ALA A 234 0.86 -17.95 -4.22
N TYR A 235 0.51 -17.35 -5.37
CA TYR A 235 1.13 -16.09 -5.81
C TYR A 235 0.81 -14.92 -4.86
N ILE A 236 -0.44 -14.79 -4.44
CA ILE A 236 -0.84 -13.74 -3.50
C ILE A 236 -0.17 -13.94 -2.14
N THR A 237 -0.07 -15.17 -1.63
CA THR A 237 0.68 -15.50 -0.41
C THR A 237 2.16 -15.15 -0.56
N LYS A 238 2.78 -15.46 -1.71
CA LYS A 238 4.17 -15.11 -1.96
C LYS A 238 4.39 -13.59 -1.91
N ILE A 239 3.49 -12.83 -2.53
CA ILE A 239 3.51 -11.37 -2.43
C ILE A 239 3.33 -10.96 -0.98
N ALA A 240 2.29 -11.43 -0.29
CA ALA A 240 2.01 -11.11 1.11
C ALA A 240 3.25 -11.29 2.01
N ASN A 241 4.01 -12.37 1.79
CA ASN A 241 5.23 -12.68 2.54
C ASN A 241 6.43 -11.81 2.18
N SER A 242 6.48 -11.24 0.96
CA SER A 242 7.57 -10.34 0.55
C SER A 242 7.27 -8.86 0.78
N VAL A 243 6.02 -8.52 1.12
CA VAL A 243 5.65 -7.12 1.26
C VAL A 243 6.34 -6.51 2.47
N ARG A 244 7.10 -5.46 2.23
CA ARG A 244 7.58 -4.59 3.28
C ARG A 244 6.50 -3.59 3.66
N VAL A 245 5.89 -3.81 4.82
CA VAL A 245 4.99 -2.83 5.43
C VAL A 245 5.79 -1.62 5.91
N VAL A 246 5.36 -0.43 5.50
CA VAL A 246 5.97 0.84 5.91
C VAL A 246 4.89 1.82 6.34
N VAL A 247 5.01 2.37 7.54
CA VAL A 247 4.16 3.48 7.99
C VAL A 247 5.02 4.74 7.98
N ARG A 248 4.57 5.75 7.22
CA ARG A 248 5.38 6.95 6.96
C ARG A 248 4.53 8.18 6.69
N PHE A 249 5.17 9.34 6.73
CA PHE A 249 4.58 10.54 6.14
C PHE A 249 4.70 10.52 4.62
N LYS A 250 3.62 10.90 3.96
CA LYS A 250 3.66 11.45 2.62
C LYS A 250 3.57 12.97 2.73
N SER A 251 4.31 13.68 1.89
CA SER A 251 4.30 15.14 1.89
C SER A 251 4.32 15.70 0.47
N ALA A 252 3.66 16.84 0.29
CA ALA A 252 3.68 17.60 -0.95
C ALA A 252 3.91 19.08 -0.63
N SER A 253 4.79 19.73 -1.39
CA SER A 253 5.00 21.17 -1.28
C SER A 253 3.71 21.90 -1.66
N GLN A 254 3.26 22.81 -0.78
CA GLN A 254 2.14 23.68 -1.08
C GLN A 254 2.57 24.69 -2.14
N LYS A 255 1.83 24.73 -3.25
CA LYS A 255 2.04 25.67 -4.36
C LYS A 255 0.90 26.67 -4.41
N LYS A 256 1.21 27.90 -4.81
CA LYS A 256 0.23 28.94 -5.16
C LYS A 256 0.48 29.38 -6.60
N THR A 257 -0.58 29.75 -7.30
CA THR A 257 -0.45 30.34 -8.63
C THR A 257 -0.23 31.84 -8.47
N ILE A 258 0.89 32.33 -8.97
CA ILE A 258 1.22 33.76 -9.00
C ILE A 258 1.49 34.10 -10.47
N LYS A 259 0.70 35.00 -11.05
CA LYS A 259 0.81 35.41 -12.47
C LYS A 259 0.83 34.20 -13.44
N GLY A 260 -0.06 33.23 -13.24
CA GLY A 260 -0.13 32.01 -14.06
C GLY A 260 0.93 30.95 -13.76
N VAL A 261 1.94 31.24 -12.93
CA VAL A 261 3.02 30.30 -12.60
C VAL A 261 2.79 29.65 -11.23
N LYS A 262 2.92 28.32 -11.16
CA LYS A 262 2.81 27.56 -9.90
C LYS A 262 4.10 27.69 -9.08
N THR A 263 4.10 28.54 -8.07
CA THR A 263 5.24 28.83 -7.20
C THR A 263 5.12 28.10 -5.85
N LYS A 264 6.21 27.51 -5.37
CA LYS A 264 6.26 26.84 -4.06
C LYS A 264 6.21 27.88 -2.93
N THR A 265 5.47 27.59 -1.88
CA THR A 265 5.28 28.49 -0.73
C THR A 265 6.27 28.26 0.42
N GLY A 266 7.14 27.26 0.31
CA GLY A 266 7.99 26.79 1.42
C GLY A 266 7.28 25.85 2.42
N LYS A 267 5.94 25.94 2.53
CA LYS A 267 5.12 25.05 3.37
C LYS A 267 4.89 23.70 2.72
N TYR A 268 4.67 22.67 3.55
CA TYR A 268 4.42 21.31 3.09
C TYR A 268 3.14 20.76 3.69
N ARG A 269 2.24 20.24 2.84
CA ARG A 269 1.12 19.42 3.30
C ARG A 269 1.65 18.02 3.58
N TYR A 270 1.32 17.45 4.72
CA TYR A 270 1.71 16.09 5.08
C TYR A 270 0.56 15.29 5.66
N TRP A 271 0.61 13.98 5.52
CA TRP A 271 -0.33 13.03 6.10
C TRP A 271 0.36 11.68 6.31
N SER A 272 -0.17 10.87 7.19
CA SER A 272 0.35 9.52 7.43
C SER A 272 -0.25 8.53 6.44
N VAL A 273 0.54 7.55 6.03
CA VAL A 273 0.10 6.46 5.17
C VAL A 273 0.63 5.11 5.65
N VAL A 274 -0.17 4.05 5.47
CA VAL A 274 0.31 2.67 5.47
C VAL A 274 0.63 2.29 4.02
N SER A 275 1.89 1.93 3.78
CA SER A 275 2.39 1.53 2.47
C SER A 275 2.75 0.05 2.47
N LEU A 276 2.34 -0.63 1.40
CA LEU A 276 2.74 -1.99 1.08
C LEU A 276 3.67 -1.93 -0.13
N ILE A 277 4.94 -2.29 0.08
CA ILE A 277 5.96 -2.26 -0.96
C ILE A 277 6.44 -3.69 -1.18
N ALA A 278 6.25 -4.22 -2.38
CA ALA A 278 6.75 -5.54 -2.78
C ALA A 278 7.84 -5.36 -3.84
N ASP A 279 8.87 -6.20 -3.77
CA ASP A 279 9.78 -6.40 -4.89
C ASP A 279 9.06 -7.30 -5.93
N LYS A 280 9.42 -7.17 -7.22
CA LYS A 280 8.88 -8.02 -8.27
C LYS A 280 9.35 -9.45 -8.00
N ILE A 281 8.46 -10.30 -7.51
CA ILE A 281 8.79 -11.70 -7.28
C ILE A 281 8.44 -12.48 -8.54
N VAL A 282 9.44 -12.76 -9.35
CA VAL A 282 9.23 -13.43 -10.63
C VAL A 282 9.83 -14.82 -10.70
N GLU A 283 10.92 -15.08 -9.99
CA GLU A 283 11.82 -16.17 -10.43
C GLU A 283 11.43 -17.62 -10.05
N GLU A 284 10.34 -17.90 -9.32
CA GLU A 284 10.04 -19.30 -8.91
C GLU A 284 8.67 -19.84 -9.34
N PHE A 285 7.85 -19.07 -10.07
CA PHE A 285 6.49 -19.55 -10.41
C PHE A 285 6.42 -20.31 -11.74
N GLU A 286 7.39 -20.14 -12.64
CA GLU A 286 7.40 -20.89 -13.92
C GLU A 286 7.71 -22.38 -13.75
N LEU A 287 8.25 -22.81 -12.59
CA LEU A 287 8.51 -24.22 -12.29
C LEU A 287 7.43 -24.91 -11.46
N ALA A 288 6.43 -24.17 -10.97
CA ALA A 288 5.44 -24.67 -10.01
C ALA A 288 4.00 -24.61 -10.54
N GLY A 289 3.84 -24.49 -11.85
CA GLY A 289 2.55 -24.45 -12.53
C GLY A 289 1.69 -25.71 -12.35
N ASP A 290 2.27 -26.84 -11.93
CA ASP A 290 1.52 -28.09 -11.68
C ASP A 290 1.86 -28.83 -10.37
N TYR A 291 2.92 -28.48 -9.63
CA TYR A 291 3.20 -29.08 -8.32
C TYR A 291 3.90 -28.07 -7.40
N LEU A 292 3.14 -27.45 -6.51
CA LEU A 292 3.70 -26.81 -5.32
C LEU A 292 3.75 -27.86 -4.21
N THR A 293 4.93 -28.44 -4.00
CA THR A 293 5.20 -29.26 -2.81
C THR A 293 5.32 -28.36 -1.57
N GLU A 294 4.83 -28.85 -0.44
CA GLU A 294 4.86 -28.15 0.85
C GLU A 294 6.27 -27.63 1.21
N GLY A 295 7.32 -28.36 0.79
CA GLY A 295 8.72 -28.08 1.08
C GLY A 295 9.26 -26.72 0.61
N ILE A 296 8.84 -26.22 -0.56
CA ILE A 296 9.34 -24.94 -1.09
C ILE A 296 8.72 -23.77 -0.31
N ILE A 297 7.42 -23.85 -0.01
CA ILE A 297 6.69 -22.85 0.78
C ILE A 297 7.23 -22.83 2.22
N THR A 298 7.44 -24.00 2.84
CA THR A 298 7.98 -24.09 4.21
C THR A 298 9.38 -23.49 4.32
N ASN A 299 10.23 -23.64 3.30
CA ASN A 299 11.60 -23.11 3.33
C ASN A 299 11.67 -21.58 3.23
N ILE A 300 10.80 -20.96 2.42
CA ILE A 300 10.71 -19.49 2.31
C ILE A 300 10.13 -18.91 3.61
N ILE A 301 9.06 -19.53 4.13
CA ILE A 301 8.45 -19.13 5.40
C ILE A 301 9.46 -19.25 6.55
N LYS A 302 10.24 -20.34 6.59
CA LYS A 302 11.27 -20.54 7.61
C LYS A 302 12.32 -19.43 7.59
N LYS A 303 12.86 -19.07 6.41
CA LYS A 303 13.84 -17.98 6.29
C LYS A 303 13.31 -16.62 6.75
N ILE A 304 12.04 -16.32 6.44
CA ILE A 304 11.39 -15.07 6.86
C ILE A 304 11.10 -15.09 8.37
N LYS A 305 10.57 -16.21 8.90
CA LYS A 305 10.37 -16.40 10.34
C LYS A 305 11.67 -16.28 11.11
N ASP A 306 12.75 -16.88 10.64
CA ASP A 306 14.07 -16.82 11.28
C ASP A 306 14.62 -15.38 11.29
N TRP A 307 14.39 -14.60 10.22
CA TRP A 307 14.77 -13.19 10.18
C TRP A 307 13.93 -12.32 11.13
N VAL A 308 12.60 -12.51 11.16
CA VAL A 308 11.70 -11.78 12.08
C VAL A 308 11.95 -12.16 13.53
N ALA A 309 12.12 -13.46 13.82
CA ALA A 309 12.47 -13.96 15.14
C ALA A 309 13.78 -13.31 15.61
N ASN A 310 14.82 -13.31 14.79
CA ASN A 310 16.09 -12.63 15.12
C ASN A 310 15.94 -11.12 15.34
N LEU A 311 15.06 -10.42 14.62
CA LEU A 311 14.76 -9.02 14.91
C LEU A 311 14.03 -8.84 16.25
N TRP A 312 13.09 -9.73 16.57
CA TRP A 312 12.33 -9.70 17.81
C TRP A 312 13.21 -10.02 19.03
N THR A 313 13.91 -11.16 19.03
CA THR A 313 14.74 -11.61 20.16
C THR A 313 15.99 -10.78 20.35
N ASN A 314 16.66 -10.33 19.28
CA ASN A 314 17.99 -9.72 19.42
C ASN A 314 17.98 -8.19 19.39
N LYS A 315 16.87 -7.54 19.01
CA LYS A 315 16.79 -6.07 18.94
C LYS A 315 15.63 -5.49 19.74
N ILE A 316 14.47 -6.10 19.66
CA ILE A 316 13.24 -5.56 20.26
C ILE A 316 13.10 -5.95 21.73
N LEU A 317 13.24 -7.24 22.06
CA LEU A 317 13.16 -7.73 23.44
C LEU A 317 14.22 -7.06 24.35
N PRO A 318 15.48 -6.89 23.91
CA PRO A 318 16.49 -6.19 24.69
C PRO A 318 16.13 -4.72 24.91
N TRP A 319 15.67 -4.00 23.87
CA TRP A 319 15.23 -2.61 23.98
C TRP A 319 14.02 -2.43 24.93
N LEU A 320 13.06 -3.36 24.90
CA LEU A 320 11.93 -3.36 25.84
C LEU A 320 12.36 -3.64 27.27
N LYS A 321 13.37 -4.50 27.47
CA LYS A 321 13.90 -4.87 28.79
C LYS A 321 14.86 -3.82 29.37
N GLU A 322 15.41 -2.92 28.55
CA GLU A 322 16.40 -1.92 28.99
C GLU A 322 15.84 -0.86 29.95
N THR A 323 14.56 -0.47 29.85
CA THR A 323 13.96 0.46 30.83
C THR A 323 12.46 0.25 31.01
N ALA A 324 11.98 0.39 32.25
CA ALA A 324 10.54 0.40 32.56
C ALA A 324 9.76 1.47 31.76
N ASN A 325 10.41 2.58 31.40
CA ASN A 325 9.85 3.62 30.53
C ASN A 325 9.60 3.15 29.09
N ASN A 326 10.39 2.21 28.56
CA ASN A 326 10.16 1.61 27.24
C ASN A 326 8.92 0.70 27.26
N ILE A 327 8.65 0.04 28.40
CA ILE A 327 7.45 -0.80 28.61
C ILE A 327 6.20 0.07 28.80
N ILE A 328 6.29 1.11 29.63
CA ILE A 328 5.22 2.12 29.84
C ILE A 328 4.87 2.82 28.52
N GLY A 329 5.90 3.20 27.74
CA GLY A 329 5.73 3.76 26.40
C GLY A 329 5.18 2.77 25.35
N PHE A 330 5.47 1.47 25.49
CA PHE A 330 4.94 0.39 24.64
C PHE A 330 3.46 0.11 24.92
N LEU A 331 3.08 0.07 26.21
CA LEU A 331 1.71 -0.15 26.67
C LEU A 331 0.83 1.11 26.59
N GLY A 332 1.42 2.28 26.36
CA GLY A 332 0.68 3.55 26.30
C GLY A 332 0.16 4.00 27.66
N LEU A 333 0.76 3.51 28.75
CA LEU A 333 0.44 3.92 30.11
C LEU A 333 1.09 5.28 30.37
N THR A 334 0.35 6.23 30.90
CA THR A 334 0.92 7.48 31.43
C THR A 334 1.09 7.32 32.94
N PRO A 335 2.31 7.39 33.48
CA PRO A 335 2.50 7.32 34.93
C PRO A 335 1.92 8.59 35.57
N ASP A 336 1.02 8.41 36.54
CA ASP A 336 0.53 9.50 37.40
C ASP A 336 1.57 9.75 38.49
N VAL A 337 2.36 10.80 38.33
CA VAL A 337 3.44 11.15 39.26
C VAL A 337 2.91 12.17 40.25
N LYS A 338 2.65 11.73 41.49
CA LYS A 338 2.35 12.60 42.63
C LYS A 338 3.63 12.79 43.46
N PHE A 339 4.03 14.04 43.66
CA PHE A 339 5.12 14.39 44.55
C PHE A 339 4.57 14.69 45.94
N ASN A 340 5.17 14.11 46.98
CA ASN A 340 4.95 14.54 48.35
C ASN A 340 5.99 15.64 48.67
N ASN A 341 5.53 16.86 48.88
CA ASN A 341 6.38 18.03 49.17
C ASN A 341 6.45 18.37 50.67
N GLU A 342 6.08 17.46 51.56
CA GLU A 342 6.26 17.67 52.99
C GLU A 342 7.73 17.49 53.39
N ILE A 343 8.43 18.61 53.57
CA ILE A 343 9.76 18.65 54.16
C ILE A 343 9.59 18.64 55.68
N ASN A 344 9.95 17.53 56.31
CA ASN A 344 9.93 17.38 57.77
C ASN A 344 11.23 17.97 58.35
N TRP A 345 11.16 19.20 58.84
CA TRP A 345 12.23 19.77 59.66
C TRP A 345 12.06 19.27 61.09
N LYS A 346 12.80 18.22 61.46
CA LYS A 346 13.04 17.94 62.88
C LYS A 346 14.29 18.70 63.33
N PRO A 347 14.24 19.32 64.53
CA PRO A 347 15.31 20.18 65.04
C PRO A 347 16.61 19.43 65.33
#